data_AF-A0A950TGR6-F1
#
_entry.id   AF-A0A950TGR6-F1
#
_cell.length_a   1.000
_cell.length_b   1.000
_cell.length_c   1.000
_cell.angle_alpha   90.00
_cell.angle_beta   90.00
_cell.angle_gamma   90.00
#
_symmetry.space_group_name_H-M   'P 1'
#
loop_
_entity.id
_entity.type
_entity.pdbx_description
1 polymer ?
#
loop_
_entity_poly.entity_id
_entity_poly.type
_entity_poly.pdbx_seq_one_letter_code
_entity_poly.pdbx_strand_id
1 'polypeptide(L)'
;MARTQRKPSSTDQHASQIAAALAKGRPPPFSVELDLYCESSPGEIFTAFAGAARHMPPAGRDESLALGYLFVLQRLLEHLRYRTDSGYADAAKLIADFQADVAARVEAGEVDATMLPIVGGVLHQSRIPASPELTAASPKHSLDNEALQALPADIHAGLAHMAETCGDDAFLAAGTLVEVGHAMSAHARTAFAGALVESGRAAARAAGALFLLDGDAAVRCSVAEMLDQVASSLTPTDLRRLIAMRNWRPHNERAVVDAVIHKARAAGIACAPWEKGSIESILATMIDGTTAQAFMLVSPAGRKKRASAILTKVGLAEAWSGDPEPRSRIEAS
;
A
#
# COMPACT_ATOMS: atom_id res chain seq x y z
N MET A 1 44.68 11.69 -20.41
CA MET A 1 43.65 10.64 -20.54
C MET A 1 42.28 11.29 -20.44
N ALA A 2 41.57 11.38 -21.57
CA ALA A 2 40.24 12.00 -21.61
C ALA A 2 39.23 11.07 -20.95
N ARG A 3 38.55 11.54 -19.90
CA ARG A 3 37.35 10.89 -19.34
C ARG A 3 36.26 10.98 -20.40
N THR A 4 35.99 9.88 -21.09
CA THR A 4 34.81 9.77 -21.97
C THR A 4 33.58 9.90 -21.07
N GLN A 5 32.94 11.08 -21.06
CA GLN A 5 31.66 11.27 -20.39
C GLN A 5 30.63 10.38 -21.10
N ARG A 6 30.26 9.28 -20.47
CA ARG A 6 29.17 8.41 -20.92
C ARG A 6 27.91 9.27 -20.94
N LYS A 7 27.25 9.36 -22.10
CA LYS A 7 25.96 10.07 -22.23
C LYS A 7 24.99 9.45 -21.21
N PRO A 8 24.33 10.26 -20.37
CA PRO A 8 23.42 9.74 -19.34
C PRO A 8 22.31 8.94 -20.01
N SER A 9 22.03 7.76 -19.48
CA SER A 9 20.94 6.91 -19.94
C SER A 9 19.59 7.64 -19.81
N SER A 10 18.55 7.18 -20.50
CA SER A 10 17.20 7.75 -20.33
C SER A 10 16.75 7.62 -18.87
N THR A 11 17.07 6.50 -18.23
CA THR A 11 16.88 6.22 -16.80
C THR A 11 17.55 7.28 -15.94
N ASP A 12 18.82 7.60 -16.22
CA ASP A 12 19.60 8.60 -15.47
C ASP A 12 18.97 10.00 -15.59
N GLN A 13 18.44 10.33 -16.76
CA GLN A 13 17.81 11.62 -17.02
C GLN A 13 16.50 11.78 -16.23
N HIS A 14 15.61 10.78 -16.28
CA HIS A 14 14.38 10.78 -15.48
C HIS A 14 14.68 10.81 -13.99
N ALA A 15 15.59 9.96 -13.51
CA ALA A 15 15.99 9.93 -12.10
C ALA A 15 16.55 11.29 -11.64
N SER A 16 17.40 11.93 -12.45
CA SER A 16 17.96 13.25 -12.13
C SER A 16 16.91 14.36 -12.10
N GLN A 17 15.95 14.34 -13.02
CA GLN A 17 14.85 15.31 -13.04
C GLN A 17 13.96 15.17 -11.80
N ILE A 18 13.61 13.93 -11.43
CA ILE A 18 12.83 13.64 -10.23
C ILE A 18 13.60 14.03 -8.97
N ALA A 19 14.89 13.67 -8.88
CA ALA A 19 15.75 14.04 -7.77
C ALA A 19 15.83 15.58 -7.58
N ALA A 20 15.94 16.33 -8.68
CA ALA A 20 15.95 17.79 -8.65
C ALA A 20 14.61 18.40 -8.20
N ALA A 21 13.49 17.73 -8.44
CA ALA A 21 12.17 18.14 -7.93
C ALA A 21 12.06 17.85 -6.42
N LEU A 22 12.43 16.63 -6.01
CA LEU A 22 12.41 16.19 -4.60
C LEU A 22 13.31 17.05 -3.71
N ALA A 23 14.53 17.37 -4.16
CA ALA A 23 15.45 18.24 -3.43
C ALA A 23 14.91 19.67 -3.22
N LYS A 24 13.92 20.09 -4.02
CA LYS A 24 13.21 21.38 -3.90
C LYS A 24 11.89 21.26 -3.13
N GLY A 25 11.61 20.11 -2.51
CA GLY A 25 10.35 19.83 -1.81
C GLY A 25 9.12 19.82 -2.73
N ARG A 26 9.33 19.57 -4.04
CA ARG A 26 8.25 19.50 -5.02
C ARG A 26 7.87 18.04 -5.27
N PRO A 27 6.59 17.75 -5.58
CA PRO A 27 6.21 16.40 -5.96
C PRO A 27 6.97 15.97 -7.23
N PRO A 28 7.29 14.66 -7.37
CA PRO A 28 7.84 14.12 -8.61
C PRO A 28 6.97 14.50 -9.81
N PRO A 29 7.57 14.94 -10.93
CA PRO A 29 6.81 15.26 -12.12
C PRO A 29 6.24 13.99 -12.74
N PHE A 30 4.92 13.86 -12.73
CA PHE A 30 4.22 12.91 -13.60
C PHE A 30 4.15 13.53 -15.00
N SER A 31 4.83 12.91 -15.96
CA SER A 31 4.86 13.39 -17.34
C SER A 31 4.49 12.27 -18.31
N VAL A 32 3.83 12.63 -19.40
CA VAL A 32 3.54 11.71 -20.51
C VAL A 32 4.82 11.07 -21.05
N GLU A 33 5.93 11.80 -21.01
CA GLU A 33 7.24 11.28 -21.41
C GLU A 33 7.74 10.15 -20.50
N LEU A 34 7.56 10.27 -19.18
CA LEU A 34 7.93 9.23 -18.22
C LEU A 34 7.05 7.97 -18.39
N ASP A 35 5.75 8.15 -18.62
CA ASP A 35 4.83 7.04 -18.83
C ASP A 35 5.17 6.28 -20.14
N LEU A 36 5.37 7.02 -21.24
CA LEU A 36 5.81 6.43 -22.52
C LEU A 36 7.15 5.69 -22.38
N TYR A 37 8.09 6.27 -21.62
CA TYR A 37 9.37 5.65 -21.33
C TYR A 37 9.19 4.31 -20.58
N CYS A 38 8.32 4.28 -19.56
CA CYS A 38 8.08 3.05 -18.80
C CYS A 38 7.42 1.95 -19.64
N GLU A 39 6.54 2.34 -20.56
CA GLU A 39 5.91 1.41 -21.52
C GLU A 39 6.91 0.87 -22.55
N SER A 40 7.76 1.73 -23.10
CA SER A 40 8.71 1.35 -24.15
C SER A 40 9.94 0.60 -23.65
N SER A 41 10.32 0.82 -22.39
CA SER A 41 11.60 0.37 -21.82
C SER A 41 11.46 -0.36 -20.47
N PRO A 42 10.56 -1.36 -20.34
CA PRO A 42 10.32 -2.04 -19.07
C PRO A 42 11.55 -2.76 -18.48
N GLY A 43 12.52 -3.13 -19.32
CA GLY A 43 13.78 -3.76 -18.89
C GLY A 43 14.70 -2.81 -18.10
N GLU A 44 14.44 -1.51 -18.11
CA GLU A 44 15.26 -0.53 -17.38
C GLU A 44 15.06 -0.62 -15.85
N ILE A 45 14.21 -1.52 -15.34
CA ILE A 45 14.09 -1.83 -13.91
C ILE A 45 15.45 -2.21 -13.29
N PHE A 46 16.30 -2.94 -14.02
CA PHE A 46 17.63 -3.32 -13.55
C PHE A 46 18.56 -2.12 -13.46
N THR A 47 18.51 -1.21 -14.44
CA THR A 47 19.28 0.03 -14.44
C THR A 47 18.82 0.95 -13.31
N ALA A 48 17.51 1.09 -13.11
CA ALA A 48 16.95 1.91 -12.04
C ALA A 48 17.36 1.37 -10.66
N PHE A 49 17.27 0.06 -10.44
CA PHE A 49 17.75 -0.57 -9.20
C PHE A 49 19.27 -0.38 -9.00
N ALA A 50 20.10 -0.61 -10.02
CA ALA A 50 21.54 -0.42 -9.93
C ALA A 50 21.90 1.06 -9.63
N GLY A 51 21.17 2.01 -10.21
CA GLY A 51 21.28 3.43 -9.92
C GLY A 51 20.95 3.72 -8.46
N ALA A 52 19.81 3.23 -7.96
CA ALA A 52 19.42 3.39 -6.57
C ALA A 52 20.47 2.83 -5.61
N ALA A 53 20.88 1.57 -5.78
CA ALA A 53 21.88 0.90 -4.94
C ALA A 53 23.24 1.63 -4.92
N ARG A 54 23.65 2.24 -6.04
CA ARG A 54 24.89 3.01 -6.13
C ARG A 54 24.85 4.31 -5.33
N HIS A 55 23.70 4.95 -5.25
CA HIS A 55 23.55 6.28 -4.66
C HIS A 55 23.02 6.25 -3.22
N MET A 56 22.39 5.14 -2.81
CA MET A 56 21.85 4.95 -1.47
C MET A 56 22.96 4.69 -0.43
N PRO A 57 22.87 5.25 0.79
CA PRO A 57 23.77 4.89 1.89
C PRO A 57 23.70 3.38 2.22
N PRO A 58 24.81 2.76 2.67
CA PRO A 58 26.12 3.36 2.94
C PRO A 58 27.02 3.52 1.70
N ALA A 59 26.65 2.93 0.55
CA ALA A 59 27.48 2.90 -0.66
C ALA A 59 27.58 4.27 -1.36
N GLY A 60 26.51 5.06 -1.32
CA GLY A 60 26.41 6.36 -1.96
C GLY A 60 26.22 7.54 -0.99
N ARG A 61 26.34 8.75 -1.53
CA ARG A 61 26.20 10.02 -0.79
C ARG A 61 25.12 10.95 -1.37
N ASP A 62 24.41 10.51 -2.40
CA ASP A 62 23.42 11.33 -3.10
C ASP A 62 22.04 10.68 -2.95
N GLU A 63 21.48 10.85 -1.75
CA GLU A 63 20.20 10.28 -1.38
C GLU A 63 19.05 10.81 -2.27
N SER A 64 19.12 12.08 -2.69
CA SER A 64 18.12 12.65 -3.59
C SER A 64 18.11 11.94 -4.95
N LEU A 65 19.29 11.63 -5.49
CA LEU A 65 19.39 10.87 -6.74
C LEU A 65 19.00 9.39 -6.55
N ALA A 66 19.34 8.79 -5.41
CA ALA A 66 18.89 7.44 -5.06
C ALA A 66 17.36 7.34 -5.03
N LEU A 67 16.69 8.31 -4.38
CA LEU A 67 15.24 8.42 -4.36
C LEU A 67 14.65 8.65 -5.76
N GLY A 68 15.33 9.45 -6.60
CA GLY A 68 14.96 9.62 -8.01
C GLY A 68 14.95 8.29 -8.78
N TYR A 69 15.96 7.45 -8.59
CA TYR A 69 15.99 6.11 -9.19
C TYR A 69 14.92 5.17 -8.64
N LEU A 70 14.66 5.20 -7.32
CA LEU A 70 13.60 4.39 -6.71
C LEU A 70 12.22 4.77 -7.24
N PHE A 71 11.97 6.06 -7.48
CA PHE A 71 10.72 6.50 -8.10
C PHE A 71 10.58 5.96 -9.53
N VAL A 72 11.64 6.03 -10.34
CA VAL A 72 11.63 5.44 -11.70
C VAL A 72 11.41 3.93 -11.63
N LEU A 73 12.06 3.23 -10.70
CA LEU A 73 11.87 1.80 -10.47
C LEU A 73 10.42 1.46 -10.12
N GLN A 74 9.80 2.22 -9.21
CA GLN A 74 8.39 2.06 -8.85
C GLN A 74 7.49 2.20 -10.09
N ARG A 75 7.68 3.24 -10.90
CA ARG A 75 6.86 3.46 -12.10
C ARG A 75 7.00 2.33 -13.12
N LEU A 76 8.21 1.87 -13.37
CA LEU A 76 8.46 0.74 -14.27
C LEU A 76 7.77 -0.54 -13.76
N LEU A 77 7.83 -0.79 -12.45
CA LEU A 77 7.17 -1.93 -11.81
C LEU A 77 5.63 -1.81 -11.86
N GLU A 78 5.07 -0.62 -11.67
CA GLU A 78 3.63 -0.37 -11.84
C GLU A 78 3.16 -0.69 -13.27
N HIS A 79 3.90 -0.23 -14.30
CA HIS A 79 3.58 -0.57 -15.69
C HIS A 79 3.71 -2.07 -15.97
N LEU A 80 4.73 -2.73 -15.42
CA LEU A 80 4.89 -4.18 -15.52
C LEU A 80 3.75 -4.94 -14.83
N ARG A 81 3.27 -4.44 -13.69
CA ARG A 81 2.08 -4.99 -13.03
C ARG A 81 0.85 -4.84 -13.94
N TYR A 82 0.60 -3.67 -14.52
CA TYR A 82 -0.55 -3.49 -15.43
C TYR A 82 -0.52 -4.45 -16.62
N ARG A 83 0.67 -4.69 -17.19
CA ARG A 83 0.84 -5.69 -18.24
C ARG A 83 0.59 -7.10 -17.72
N THR A 84 1.11 -7.46 -16.56
CA THR A 84 0.83 -8.76 -15.92
C THR A 84 -0.65 -8.96 -15.67
N ASP A 85 -1.35 -7.95 -15.16
CA ASP A 85 -2.79 -7.93 -14.91
C ASP A 85 -3.62 -8.10 -16.18
N SER A 86 -3.05 -7.72 -17.33
CA SER A 86 -3.61 -7.86 -18.68
C SER A 86 -3.23 -9.20 -19.35
N GLY A 87 -2.54 -10.10 -18.66
CA GLY A 87 -2.21 -11.45 -19.13
C GLY A 87 -0.88 -11.58 -19.89
N TYR A 88 -0.03 -10.55 -19.89
CA TYR A 88 1.27 -10.59 -20.57
C TYR A 88 2.30 -11.39 -19.75
N ALA A 89 2.56 -12.63 -20.18
CA ALA A 89 3.47 -13.55 -19.47
C ALA A 89 4.94 -13.08 -19.45
N ASP A 90 5.37 -12.30 -20.44
CA ASP A 90 6.71 -11.70 -20.49
C ASP A 90 6.91 -10.66 -19.38
N ALA A 91 5.88 -9.88 -19.05
CA ALA A 91 5.93 -8.92 -17.95
C ALA A 91 6.03 -9.64 -16.59
N ALA A 92 5.24 -10.71 -16.39
CA ALA A 92 5.32 -11.53 -15.18
C ALA A 92 6.70 -12.17 -15.01
N LYS A 93 7.27 -12.69 -16.11
CA LYS A 93 8.63 -13.23 -16.13
C LYS A 93 9.67 -12.15 -15.81
N LEU A 94 9.56 -10.96 -16.37
CA LEU A 94 10.51 -9.88 -16.13
C LEU A 94 10.49 -9.41 -14.66
N ILE A 95 9.33 -9.36 -14.02
CA ILE A 95 9.21 -9.10 -12.58
C ILE A 95 9.92 -10.21 -11.77
N ALA A 96 9.70 -11.48 -12.12
CA ALA A 96 10.33 -12.60 -11.42
C ALA A 96 11.86 -12.59 -11.58
N ASP A 97 12.34 -12.39 -12.81
CA ASP A 97 13.77 -12.30 -13.14
C ASP A 97 14.42 -11.13 -12.39
N PHE A 98 13.73 -9.99 -12.26
CA PHE A 98 14.19 -8.84 -11.46
C PHE A 98 14.34 -9.17 -9.97
N GLN A 99 13.33 -9.78 -9.35
CA GLN A 99 13.41 -10.12 -7.93
C GLN A 99 14.51 -11.15 -7.64
N ALA A 100 14.71 -12.11 -8.54
CA ALA A 100 15.79 -13.09 -8.44
C ALA A 100 17.18 -12.44 -8.58
N ASP A 101 17.35 -11.48 -9.50
CA ASP A 101 18.59 -10.71 -9.65
C ASP A 101 18.91 -9.91 -8.40
N VAL A 102 17.93 -9.19 -7.83
CA VAL A 102 18.12 -8.44 -6.58
C VAL A 102 18.59 -9.36 -5.45
N ALA A 103 17.92 -10.50 -5.26
CA ALA A 103 18.29 -11.48 -4.24
C ALA A 103 19.74 -11.99 -4.45
N ALA A 104 20.08 -12.40 -5.67
CA ALA A 104 21.40 -12.94 -6.00
C ALA A 104 22.52 -11.90 -5.80
N ARG A 105 22.29 -10.63 -6.14
CA ARG A 105 23.30 -9.57 -6.01
C ARG A 105 23.54 -9.18 -4.56
N VAL A 106 22.52 -9.28 -3.70
CA VAL A 106 22.69 -9.09 -2.27
C VAL A 106 23.41 -10.28 -1.63
N GLU A 107 23.04 -11.52 -2.00
CA GLU A 107 23.74 -12.73 -1.54
C GLU A 107 25.22 -12.74 -1.94
N ALA A 108 25.53 -12.28 -3.15
CA ALA A 108 26.90 -12.13 -3.64
C ALA A 108 27.67 -10.96 -2.99
N GLY A 109 27.01 -10.13 -2.18
CA GLY A 109 27.60 -8.93 -1.59
C GLY A 109 27.91 -7.81 -2.59
N GLU A 110 27.34 -7.86 -3.80
CA GLU A 110 27.49 -6.80 -4.80
C GLU A 110 26.64 -5.57 -4.47
N VAL A 111 25.53 -5.80 -3.77
CA VAL A 111 24.61 -4.77 -3.29
C VAL A 111 24.47 -4.90 -1.78
N ASP A 112 24.46 -3.76 -1.10
CA ASP A 112 24.29 -3.70 0.35
C ASP A 112 22.92 -4.28 0.77
N ALA A 113 22.92 -5.07 1.85
CA ALA A 113 21.71 -5.75 2.33
C ALA A 113 20.59 -4.78 2.76
N THR A 114 20.92 -3.52 3.07
CA THR A 114 19.93 -2.46 3.32
C THR A 114 19.02 -2.16 2.13
N MET A 115 19.41 -2.55 0.91
CA MET A 115 18.57 -2.39 -0.28
C MET A 115 17.37 -3.35 -0.32
N LEU A 116 17.41 -4.48 0.38
CA LEU A 116 16.30 -5.44 0.38
C LEU A 116 15.00 -4.88 0.96
N PRO A 117 14.96 -4.28 2.16
CA PRO A 117 13.74 -3.65 2.67
C PRO A 117 13.28 -2.48 1.79
N ILE A 118 14.20 -1.74 1.16
CA ILE A 118 13.88 -0.64 0.25
C ILE A 118 13.17 -1.16 -1.02
N VAL A 119 13.73 -2.18 -1.67
CA VAL A 119 13.11 -2.82 -2.85
C VAL A 119 11.79 -3.50 -2.47
N GLY A 120 11.72 -4.12 -1.28
CA GLY A 120 10.46 -4.66 -0.75
C GLY A 120 9.37 -3.59 -0.64
N GLY A 121 9.72 -2.40 -0.14
CA GLY A 121 8.82 -1.24 -0.10
C GLY A 121 8.36 -0.79 -1.50
N VAL A 122 9.26 -0.72 -2.47
CA VAL A 122 8.94 -0.34 -3.86
C VAL A 122 8.05 -1.37 -4.55
N LEU A 123 8.32 -2.67 -4.39
CA LEU A 123 7.47 -3.75 -4.89
C LEU A 123 6.06 -3.66 -4.31
N HIS A 124 5.98 -3.44 -3.00
CA HIS A 124 4.71 -3.29 -2.30
C HIS A 124 3.91 -2.06 -2.79
N GLN A 125 4.55 -0.90 -2.92
CA GLN A 125 3.94 0.32 -3.49
C GLN A 125 3.43 0.08 -4.92
N SER A 126 4.17 -0.72 -5.69
CA SER A 126 3.80 -1.13 -7.04
C SER A 126 2.73 -2.24 -7.08
N ARG A 127 2.28 -2.74 -5.91
CA ARG A 127 1.36 -3.88 -5.71
C ARG A 127 1.86 -5.19 -6.31
N ILE A 128 3.15 -5.41 -6.26
CA ILE A 128 3.79 -6.66 -6.66
C ILE A 128 4.17 -7.44 -5.40
N PRO A 129 3.72 -8.70 -5.24
CA PRO A 129 4.13 -9.52 -4.11
C PRO A 129 5.64 -9.82 -4.20
N ALA A 130 6.31 -9.76 -3.04
CA ALA A 130 7.68 -10.22 -2.93
C ALA A 130 7.74 -11.74 -3.15
N SER A 131 8.73 -12.17 -3.92
CA SER A 131 9.03 -13.56 -4.21
C SER A 131 9.60 -14.27 -2.98
N PRO A 132 9.43 -15.60 -2.87
CA PRO A 132 10.06 -16.38 -1.81
C PRO A 132 11.57 -16.18 -1.74
N GLU A 133 12.24 -16.07 -2.88
CA GLU A 133 13.68 -15.88 -3.00
C GLU A 133 14.13 -14.55 -2.41
N LEU A 134 13.45 -13.46 -2.76
CA LEU A 134 13.73 -12.13 -2.19
C LEU A 134 13.44 -12.06 -0.68
N THR A 135 12.40 -12.78 -0.24
CA THR A 135 12.04 -12.90 1.17
C THR A 135 13.09 -13.69 1.95
N ALA A 136 13.66 -14.74 1.35
CA ALA A 136 14.71 -15.55 1.96
C ALA A 136 16.08 -14.87 2.00
N ALA A 137 16.40 -14.06 0.98
CA ALA A 137 17.63 -13.27 0.90
C ALA A 137 17.66 -12.10 1.89
N SER A 138 16.49 -11.67 2.39
CA SER A 138 16.43 -10.68 3.47
C SER A 138 17.19 -11.23 4.67
N PRO A 139 18.23 -10.53 5.16
CA PRO A 139 18.89 -10.97 6.38
C PRO A 139 17.79 -11.17 7.42
N LYS A 140 17.87 -12.28 8.16
CA LYS A 140 17.12 -12.46 9.41
C LYS A 140 17.63 -11.42 10.43
N HIS A 141 17.51 -10.13 10.14
CA HIS A 141 17.11 -9.19 11.16
C HIS A 141 15.67 -9.63 11.48
N SER A 142 15.43 -10.57 12.40
CA SER A 142 15.80 -10.39 13.81
C SER A 142 15.90 -8.89 14.13
N LEU A 143 14.83 -8.15 13.86
CA LEU A 143 14.24 -7.45 15.00
C LEU A 143 14.15 -8.54 16.05
N ASP A 144 15.02 -8.46 17.05
CA ASP A 144 15.12 -9.48 18.08
C ASP A 144 13.73 -10.01 18.38
N ASN A 145 13.58 -11.32 18.31
CA ASN A 145 12.34 -11.98 18.64
C ASN A 145 11.92 -11.62 20.07
N GLU A 146 12.82 -11.04 20.90
CA GLU A 146 12.51 -10.43 22.19
C GLU A 146 11.89 -9.02 22.11
N ALA A 147 12.19 -8.21 21.08
CA ALA A 147 11.62 -6.86 20.90
C ALA A 147 10.20 -6.86 20.32
N LEU A 148 9.78 -7.96 19.68
CA LEU A 148 8.41 -8.16 19.20
C LEU A 148 7.60 -9.20 20.01
N GLN A 149 8.23 -10.12 20.74
CA GLN A 149 7.51 -11.01 21.68
C GLN A 149 7.21 -10.36 23.03
N ALA A 150 7.87 -9.25 23.35
CA ALA A 150 7.42 -8.35 24.40
C ALA A 150 7.23 -6.98 23.76
N LEU A 151 6.12 -6.76 23.06
CA LEU A 151 5.62 -5.39 22.89
C LEU A 151 5.52 -4.83 24.32
N PRO A 152 6.31 -3.81 24.70
CA PRO A 152 6.20 -3.23 26.01
C PRO A 152 4.74 -2.81 26.20
N ALA A 153 4.19 -2.96 27.40
CA ALA A 153 2.81 -2.56 27.73
C ALA A 153 2.48 -1.10 27.28
N ASP A 154 3.52 -0.31 27.03
CA ASP A 154 3.52 1.06 26.51
C ASP A 154 3.07 1.20 25.03
N ILE A 155 3.09 0.15 24.21
CA ILE A 155 2.65 0.24 22.81
C ILE A 155 1.12 0.26 22.68
N HIS A 156 0.37 -0.50 23.49
CA HIS A 156 -1.10 -0.36 23.49
C HIS A 156 -1.52 1.06 23.89
N ALA A 157 -0.79 1.67 24.84
CA ALA A 157 -0.97 3.07 25.23
C ALA A 157 -0.56 4.03 24.09
N GLY A 158 0.57 3.80 23.42
CA GLY A 158 1.02 4.59 22.27
C GLY A 158 0.08 4.53 21.07
N LEU A 159 -0.47 3.35 20.76
CA LEU A 159 -1.45 3.15 19.68
C LEU A 159 -2.81 3.74 20.01
N ALA A 160 -3.24 3.60 21.27
CA ALA A 160 -4.41 4.30 21.78
C ALA A 160 -4.25 5.83 21.67
N HIS A 161 -3.09 6.35 22.05
CA HIS A 161 -2.78 7.78 22.00
C HIS A 161 -2.67 8.31 20.57
N MET A 162 -2.16 7.50 19.64
CA MET A 162 -2.16 7.85 18.22
C MET A 162 -3.58 7.89 17.65
N ALA A 163 -4.46 6.95 18.02
CA ALA A 163 -5.88 7.04 17.66
C ALA A 163 -6.56 8.29 18.23
N GLU A 164 -6.21 8.72 19.45
CA GLU A 164 -6.65 9.99 20.03
C GLU A 164 -6.11 11.20 19.25
N THR A 165 -4.84 11.15 18.84
CA THR A 165 -4.19 12.21 18.04
C THR A 165 -4.86 12.35 16.67
N CYS A 166 -5.37 11.25 16.11
CA CYS A 166 -6.19 11.24 14.90
C CYS A 166 -7.66 11.64 15.15
N GLY A 167 -8.01 12.15 16.33
CA GLY A 167 -9.36 12.59 16.67
C GLY A 167 -10.38 11.45 16.72
N ASP A 168 -9.95 10.25 17.10
CA ASP A 168 -10.73 9.00 17.06
C ASP A 168 -11.23 8.64 15.63
N ASP A 169 -10.65 9.23 14.57
CA ASP A 169 -10.91 8.83 13.19
C ASP A 169 -10.14 7.53 12.87
N ALA A 170 -10.88 6.43 12.85
CA ALA A 170 -10.36 5.10 12.54
C ALA A 170 -9.67 5.03 11.16
N PHE A 171 -10.14 5.79 10.17
CA PHE A 171 -9.55 5.77 8.82
C PHE A 171 -8.25 6.56 8.77
N LEU A 172 -8.19 7.70 9.45
CA LEU A 172 -6.94 8.46 9.56
C LEU A 172 -5.89 7.65 10.34
N ALA A 173 -6.28 7.05 11.47
CA ALA A 173 -5.41 6.19 12.26
C ALA A 173 -4.92 4.99 11.42
N ALA A 174 -5.82 4.27 10.73
CA ALA A 174 -5.42 3.17 9.86
C ALA A 174 -4.56 3.65 8.67
N GLY A 175 -4.83 4.82 8.10
CA GLY A 175 -4.06 5.40 7.00
C GLY A 175 -2.62 5.71 7.40
N THR A 176 -2.42 6.45 8.49
CA THR A 176 -1.08 6.70 9.07
C THR A 176 -0.35 5.40 9.38
N LEU A 177 -1.07 4.38 9.81
CA LEU A 177 -0.49 3.07 10.13
C LEU A 177 -0.17 2.22 8.92
N VAL A 178 -0.95 2.29 7.85
CA VAL A 178 -0.63 1.64 6.58
C VAL A 178 0.63 2.27 5.99
N GLU A 179 0.77 3.60 6.07
CA GLU A 179 1.97 4.31 5.64
C GLU A 179 3.24 3.82 6.36
N VAL A 180 3.18 3.63 7.68
CA VAL A 180 4.27 3.05 8.48
C VAL A 180 4.40 1.54 8.26
N GLY A 181 3.28 0.86 8.00
CA GLY A 181 3.16 -0.58 7.80
C GLY A 181 3.74 -1.09 6.49
N HIS A 182 4.03 -0.22 5.53
CA HIS A 182 4.62 -0.60 4.23
C HIS A 182 6.00 -1.25 4.35
N ALA A 183 6.75 -0.96 5.43
CA ALA A 183 8.04 -1.60 5.73
C ALA A 183 7.89 -2.86 6.62
N MET A 184 6.69 -3.16 7.12
CA MET A 184 6.45 -4.22 8.10
C MET A 184 6.13 -5.54 7.40
N SER A 185 6.65 -6.65 7.93
CA SER A 185 6.26 -8.00 7.51
C SER A 185 4.79 -8.28 7.82
N ALA A 186 4.18 -9.25 7.14
CA ALA A 186 2.80 -9.68 7.41
C ALA A 186 2.59 -10.06 8.89
N HIS A 187 3.57 -10.72 9.50
CA HIS A 187 3.55 -11.05 10.92
C HIS A 187 3.51 -9.79 11.80
N ALA A 188 4.37 -8.81 11.51
CA ALA A 188 4.41 -7.55 12.26
C ALA A 188 3.11 -6.76 12.09
N ARG A 189 2.55 -6.67 10.86
CA ARG A 189 1.24 -6.04 10.63
C ARG A 189 0.11 -6.74 11.38
N THR A 190 0.17 -8.07 11.47
CA THR A 190 -0.81 -8.87 12.24
C THR A 190 -0.73 -8.56 13.74
N ALA A 191 0.47 -8.61 14.33
CA ALA A 191 0.68 -8.29 15.74
C ALA A 191 0.19 -6.87 16.07
N PHE A 192 0.44 -5.94 15.15
CA PHE A 192 0.04 -4.56 15.28
C PHE A 192 -1.48 -4.36 15.23
N ALA A 193 -2.15 -4.99 14.25
CA ALA A 193 -3.60 -4.98 14.17
C ALA A 193 -4.25 -5.62 15.42
N GLY A 194 -3.64 -6.68 15.95
CA GLY A 194 -4.05 -7.30 17.21
C GLY A 194 -3.99 -6.34 18.38
N ALA A 195 -2.87 -5.62 18.53
CA ALA A 195 -2.71 -4.65 19.60
C ALA A 195 -3.79 -3.54 19.58
N LEU A 196 -4.22 -3.12 18.39
CA LEU A 196 -5.32 -2.17 18.19
C LEU A 196 -6.69 -2.75 18.57
N VAL A 197 -6.97 -3.97 18.11
CA VAL A 197 -8.22 -4.69 18.39
C VAL A 197 -8.40 -4.92 19.90
N GLU A 198 -7.31 -5.24 20.59
CA GLU A 198 -7.27 -5.57 22.03
C GLU A 198 -7.11 -4.35 22.96
N SER A 199 -6.80 -3.17 22.42
CA SER A 199 -6.53 -1.93 23.19
C SER A 199 -7.66 -1.45 24.12
N GLY A 200 -8.83 -2.10 24.11
CA GLY A 200 -10.02 -1.71 24.88
C GLY A 200 -10.77 -0.49 24.33
N ARG A 201 -10.12 0.35 23.52
CA ARG A 201 -10.71 1.56 22.94
C ARG A 201 -11.47 1.28 21.65
N ALA A 202 -12.66 1.86 21.51
CA ALA A 202 -13.49 1.69 20.32
C ALA A 202 -12.82 2.21 19.04
N ALA A 203 -12.19 3.39 19.07
CA ALA A 203 -11.55 3.98 17.89
C ALA A 203 -10.33 3.17 17.41
N ALA A 204 -9.49 2.71 18.34
CA ALA A 204 -8.36 1.85 18.01
C ALA A 204 -8.82 0.48 17.49
N ARG A 205 -9.85 -0.13 18.10
CA ARG A 205 -10.46 -1.36 17.58
C ARG A 205 -11.02 -1.17 16.17
N ALA A 206 -11.67 -0.04 15.91
CA ALA A 206 -12.18 0.30 14.59
C ALA A 206 -11.06 0.45 13.56
N ALA A 207 -9.92 1.05 13.94
CA ALA A 207 -8.72 1.12 13.09
C ALA A 207 -8.12 -0.27 12.84
N GLY A 208 -8.01 -1.11 13.87
CA GLY A 208 -7.58 -2.51 13.73
C GLY A 208 -8.49 -3.32 12.82
N ALA A 209 -9.80 -3.10 12.88
CA ALA A 209 -10.76 -3.76 11.99
C ALA A 209 -10.56 -3.40 10.50
N LEU A 210 -9.99 -2.23 10.18
CA LEU A 210 -9.69 -1.85 8.80
C LEU A 210 -8.55 -2.68 8.17
N PHE A 211 -7.75 -3.41 8.97
CA PHE A 211 -6.79 -4.39 8.45
C PHE A 211 -7.48 -5.62 7.83
N LEU A 212 -8.80 -5.75 7.93
CA LEU A 212 -9.60 -6.59 7.03
C LEU A 212 -9.54 -6.12 5.56
N LEU A 213 -8.82 -5.06 5.23
CA LEU A 213 -8.58 -4.61 3.86
C LEU A 213 -7.11 -4.74 3.43
N ASP A 214 -6.25 -5.41 4.24
CA ASP A 214 -4.84 -5.60 3.89
C ASP A 214 -4.67 -6.32 2.53
N GLY A 215 -3.53 -6.13 1.86
CA GLY A 215 -3.23 -6.86 0.62
C GLY A 215 -2.99 -8.35 0.86
N ASP A 216 -2.55 -8.73 2.05
CA ASP A 216 -2.17 -10.08 2.43
C ASP A 216 -3.34 -10.86 3.08
N ALA A 217 -3.62 -12.05 2.54
CA ALA A 217 -4.67 -12.93 3.05
C ALA A 217 -4.41 -13.40 4.48
N ALA A 218 -3.15 -13.64 4.86
CA ALA A 218 -2.80 -14.11 6.19
C ALA A 218 -3.12 -13.05 7.25
N VAL A 219 -2.70 -11.79 7.01
CA VAL A 219 -3.00 -10.66 7.91
C VAL A 219 -4.51 -10.56 8.13
N ARG A 220 -5.27 -10.66 7.05
CA ARG A 220 -6.71 -10.51 7.11
C ARG A 220 -7.42 -11.63 7.87
N CYS A 221 -7.00 -12.87 7.66
CA CYS A 221 -7.56 -14.01 8.39
C CYS A 221 -7.29 -13.88 9.88
N SER A 222 -6.05 -13.56 10.27
CA SER A 222 -5.70 -13.35 11.67
C SER A 222 -6.46 -12.18 12.29
N VAL A 223 -6.66 -11.07 11.58
CA VAL A 223 -7.48 -9.95 12.07
C VAL A 223 -8.93 -10.36 12.30
N ALA A 224 -9.51 -11.18 11.41
CA ALA A 224 -10.86 -11.68 11.59
C ALA A 224 -10.97 -12.60 12.83
N GLU A 225 -9.97 -13.43 13.10
CA GLU A 225 -9.90 -14.27 14.31
C GLU A 225 -9.79 -13.42 15.60
N MET A 226 -8.96 -12.37 15.59
CA MET A 226 -8.83 -11.45 16.73
C MET A 226 -10.13 -10.68 16.98
N LEU A 227 -10.82 -10.25 15.92
CA LEU A 227 -12.13 -9.60 16.03
C LEU A 227 -13.20 -10.54 16.57
N ASP A 228 -13.14 -11.85 16.30
CA ASP A 228 -14.06 -12.81 16.90
C ASP A 228 -13.95 -12.80 18.42
N GLN A 229 -12.72 -12.73 18.96
CA GLN A 229 -12.50 -12.72 20.42
C GLN A 229 -13.13 -11.50 21.09
N VAL A 230 -13.15 -10.36 20.41
CA VAL A 230 -13.70 -9.10 20.95
C VAL A 230 -15.06 -8.74 20.37
N ALA A 231 -15.77 -9.65 19.70
CA ALA A 231 -16.97 -9.35 18.92
C ALA A 231 -18.09 -8.69 19.74
N SER A 232 -18.22 -9.04 21.02
CA SER A 232 -19.21 -8.46 21.95
C SER A 232 -18.91 -7.00 22.35
N SER A 233 -17.69 -6.51 22.05
CA SER A 233 -17.25 -5.14 22.33
C SER A 233 -17.29 -4.23 21.10
N LEU A 234 -17.71 -4.75 19.95
CA LEU A 234 -17.83 -3.97 18.72
C LEU A 234 -18.93 -2.91 18.84
N THR A 235 -18.72 -1.76 18.22
CA THR A 235 -19.75 -0.73 18.15
C THR A 235 -20.76 -1.03 17.04
N PRO A 236 -21.97 -0.44 17.10
CA PRO A 236 -22.92 -0.45 15.97
C PRO A 236 -22.30 -0.03 14.63
N THR A 237 -21.37 0.91 14.65
CA THR A 237 -20.64 1.38 13.47
C THR A 237 -19.64 0.35 12.97
N ASP A 238 -18.92 -0.33 13.86
CA ASP A 238 -18.01 -1.42 13.48
C ASP A 238 -18.79 -2.56 12.84
N LEU A 239 -19.94 -2.93 13.40
CA LEU A 239 -20.81 -3.96 12.83
C LEU A 239 -21.27 -3.59 11.40
N ARG A 240 -21.68 -2.34 11.18
CA ARG A 240 -22.02 -1.83 9.83
C ARG A 240 -20.84 -1.96 8.87
N ARG A 241 -19.63 -1.55 9.30
CA ARG A 241 -18.41 -1.62 8.48
C ARG A 241 -18.01 -3.07 8.17
N LEU A 242 -18.08 -3.97 9.15
CA LEU A 242 -17.78 -5.39 8.95
C LEU A 242 -18.71 -6.03 7.91
N ILE A 243 -20.01 -5.74 7.97
CA ILE A 243 -20.98 -6.21 6.98
C ILE A 243 -20.62 -5.72 5.57
N ALA A 244 -20.15 -4.47 5.43
CA ALA A 244 -19.69 -3.93 4.16
C ALA A 244 -18.40 -4.62 3.68
N MET A 245 -17.37 -4.63 4.52
CA MET A 245 -16.06 -5.20 4.20
C MET A 245 -16.15 -6.70 3.87
N ARG A 246 -17.03 -7.45 4.55
CA ARG A 246 -17.32 -8.86 4.26
C ARG A 246 -17.66 -9.09 2.79
N ASN A 247 -18.39 -8.18 2.15
CA ASN A 247 -18.77 -8.32 0.74
C ASN A 247 -17.63 -8.00 -0.23
N TRP A 248 -16.58 -7.31 0.22
CA TRP A 248 -15.39 -7.02 -0.57
C TRP A 248 -14.38 -8.17 -0.55
N ARG A 249 -14.60 -9.20 0.27
CA ARG A 249 -13.69 -10.34 0.41
C ARG A 249 -13.93 -11.44 -0.62
N PRO A 250 -12.86 -12.16 -1.02
CA PRO A 250 -12.94 -13.49 -1.62
C PRO A 250 -13.92 -14.39 -0.88
N HIS A 251 -14.69 -15.20 -1.62
CA HIS A 251 -15.77 -16.02 -1.07
C HIS A 251 -15.31 -16.95 0.07
N ASN A 252 -14.12 -17.54 -0.07
CA ASN A 252 -13.53 -18.47 0.90
C ASN A 252 -13.15 -17.81 2.24
N GLU A 253 -13.07 -16.49 2.31
CA GLU A 253 -12.67 -15.75 3.53
C GLU A 253 -13.88 -15.18 4.28
N ARG A 254 -15.07 -15.18 3.67
CA ARG A 254 -16.27 -14.53 4.23
C ARG A 254 -16.79 -15.20 5.50
N ALA A 255 -16.62 -16.53 5.60
CA ALA A 255 -17.14 -17.32 6.72
C ALA A 255 -16.59 -16.86 8.08
N VAL A 256 -15.31 -16.49 8.15
CA VAL A 256 -14.69 -16.02 9.40
C VAL A 256 -15.30 -14.68 9.83
N VAL A 257 -15.51 -13.76 8.89
CA VAL A 257 -16.15 -12.45 9.19
C VAL A 257 -17.64 -12.62 9.52
N ASP A 258 -18.32 -13.57 8.88
CA ASP A 258 -19.73 -13.90 9.19
C ASP A 258 -19.89 -14.38 10.64
N ALA A 259 -18.91 -15.16 11.16
CA ALA A 259 -18.90 -15.57 12.56
C ALA A 259 -18.80 -14.38 13.52
N VAL A 260 -17.89 -13.43 13.27
CA VAL A 260 -17.77 -12.19 14.05
C VAL A 260 -19.08 -11.40 14.06
N ILE A 261 -19.69 -11.21 12.88
CA ILE A 261 -20.96 -10.50 12.72
C ILE A 261 -22.08 -11.18 13.51
N HIS A 262 -22.15 -12.52 13.44
CA HIS A 262 -23.17 -13.28 14.18
C HIS A 262 -22.98 -13.15 15.69
N LYS A 263 -21.74 -13.26 16.18
CA LYS A 263 -21.39 -13.13 17.61
C LYS A 263 -21.69 -11.73 18.13
N ALA A 264 -21.38 -10.68 17.36
CA ALA A 264 -21.73 -9.30 17.71
C ALA A 264 -23.25 -9.09 17.82
N ARG A 265 -24.03 -9.62 16.87
CA ARG A 265 -25.50 -9.55 16.92
C ARG A 265 -26.07 -10.34 18.09
N ALA A 266 -25.51 -11.52 18.39
CA ALA A 266 -25.91 -12.33 19.53
C ALA A 266 -25.64 -11.62 20.87
N ALA A 267 -24.62 -10.76 20.93
CA ALA A 267 -24.35 -9.88 22.06
C ALA A 267 -25.29 -8.64 22.13
N GLY A 268 -26.27 -8.54 21.23
CA GLY A 268 -27.25 -7.45 21.21
C GLY A 268 -26.80 -6.18 20.47
N ILE A 269 -25.67 -6.22 19.74
CA ILE A 269 -25.19 -5.06 18.99
C ILE A 269 -26.08 -4.87 17.75
N ALA A 270 -26.83 -3.76 17.73
CA ALA A 270 -27.60 -3.35 16.57
C ALA A 270 -26.69 -2.74 15.50
N CYS A 271 -26.94 -3.05 14.23
CA CYS A 271 -26.19 -2.44 13.12
C CYS A 271 -26.58 -0.96 12.99
N ALA A 272 -25.59 -0.06 13.01
CA ALA A 272 -25.84 1.35 12.73
C ALA A 272 -26.37 1.52 11.28
N PRO A 273 -27.24 2.51 11.02
CA PRO A 273 -27.58 2.90 9.66
C PRO A 273 -26.37 3.56 8.98
N TRP A 274 -26.40 3.61 7.64
CA TRP A 274 -25.47 4.43 6.90
C TRP A 274 -25.78 5.91 7.15
N GLU A 275 -24.73 6.70 7.37
CA GLU A 275 -24.86 8.15 7.31
C GLU A 275 -25.35 8.55 5.92
N LYS A 276 -26.18 9.60 5.88
CA LYS A 276 -26.74 10.07 4.63
C LYS A 276 -25.64 10.73 3.79
N GLY A 277 -25.08 9.96 2.87
CA GLY A 277 -24.20 10.47 1.83
C GLY A 277 -24.97 11.26 0.77
N SER A 278 -24.23 12.06 0.01
CA SER A 278 -24.73 12.66 -1.23
C SER A 278 -23.66 12.51 -2.29
N ILE A 279 -24.10 12.17 -3.49
CA ILE A 279 -23.25 12.04 -4.67
C ILE A 279 -23.91 12.92 -5.72
N GLU A 280 -23.11 13.78 -6.35
CA GLU A 280 -23.59 14.68 -7.40
C GLU A 280 -23.45 14.05 -8.77
N SER A 281 -22.36 13.31 -8.99
CA SER A 281 -22.14 12.57 -10.23
C SER A 281 -21.39 11.27 -9.98
N ILE A 282 -21.69 10.28 -10.82
CA ILE A 282 -20.96 9.01 -10.93
C ILE A 282 -20.61 8.86 -12.40
N LEU A 283 -19.32 8.73 -12.68
CA LEU A 283 -18.79 8.35 -13.98
C LEU A 283 -18.32 6.90 -13.87
N ALA A 284 -18.57 6.09 -14.89
CA ALA A 284 -18.12 4.71 -14.92
C ALA A 284 -17.42 4.42 -16.25
N THR A 285 -16.37 3.60 -16.22
CA THR A 285 -15.78 3.09 -17.45
C THR A 285 -16.72 2.11 -18.13
N MET A 286 -16.55 1.99 -19.46
CA MET A 286 -17.24 0.95 -20.24
C MET A 286 -16.86 -0.45 -19.75
N ILE A 287 -17.77 -1.40 -19.91
CA ILE A 287 -17.50 -2.81 -19.65
C ILE A 287 -16.82 -3.38 -20.91
N ASP A 288 -15.53 -3.67 -20.81
CA ASP A 288 -14.69 -4.10 -21.93
C ASP A 288 -14.36 -5.61 -21.91
N GLY A 289 -14.93 -6.36 -20.96
CA GLY A 289 -14.69 -7.80 -20.80
C GLY A 289 -13.44 -8.14 -19.99
N THR A 290 -12.67 -7.17 -19.50
CA THR A 290 -11.48 -7.39 -18.65
C THR A 290 -11.82 -7.78 -17.21
N THR A 291 -13.12 -7.90 -16.90
CA THR A 291 -13.70 -8.03 -15.55
C THR A 291 -13.42 -6.82 -14.64
N ALA A 292 -12.78 -5.76 -15.15
CA ALA A 292 -12.52 -4.54 -14.41
C ALA A 292 -13.52 -3.43 -14.76
N GLN A 293 -13.92 -2.66 -13.75
CA GLN A 293 -14.73 -1.46 -13.94
C GLN A 293 -14.31 -0.39 -12.94
N ALA A 294 -13.99 0.81 -13.44
CA ALA A 294 -13.69 1.96 -12.61
C ALA A 294 -14.91 2.89 -12.50
N PHE A 295 -15.11 3.43 -11.31
CA PHE A 295 -16.11 4.43 -10.98
C PHE A 295 -15.40 5.65 -10.43
N MET A 296 -15.73 6.83 -10.93
CA MET A 296 -15.35 8.11 -10.33
C MET A 296 -16.60 8.78 -9.77
N LEU A 297 -16.54 9.20 -8.51
CA LEU A 297 -17.65 9.80 -7.80
C LEU A 297 -17.26 11.23 -7.41
N VAL A 298 -18.15 12.18 -7.67
CA VAL A 298 -18.04 13.55 -7.15
C VAL A 298 -19.08 13.76 -6.07
N SER A 299 -18.61 14.07 -4.88
CA SER A 299 -19.46 14.28 -3.69
C SER A 299 -19.30 15.72 -3.18
N PRO A 300 -20.34 16.33 -2.60
CA PRO A 300 -20.21 17.63 -1.96
C PRO A 300 -19.40 17.51 -0.66
N ALA A 301 -18.55 18.49 -0.43
CA ALA A 301 -17.72 18.61 0.78
C ALA A 301 -17.77 20.08 1.27
N GLY A 302 -18.87 20.44 1.93
CA GLY A 302 -19.16 21.82 2.30
C GLY A 302 -19.30 22.72 1.08
N ARG A 303 -18.46 23.76 0.97
CA ARG A 303 -18.40 24.66 -0.21
C ARG A 303 -17.55 24.11 -1.36
N LYS A 304 -16.90 22.98 -1.15
CA LYS A 304 -16.00 22.32 -2.11
C LYS A 304 -16.64 21.02 -2.61
N LYS A 305 -15.94 20.36 -3.52
CA LYS A 305 -16.26 19.03 -4.04
C LYS A 305 -15.15 18.07 -3.67
N ARG A 306 -15.43 16.78 -3.63
CA ARG A 306 -14.46 15.71 -3.41
C ARG A 306 -14.59 14.70 -4.53
N ALA A 307 -13.49 14.39 -5.19
CA ALA A 307 -13.40 13.28 -6.12
C ALA A 307 -12.98 12.01 -5.38
N SER A 308 -13.66 10.92 -5.67
CA SER A 308 -13.30 9.59 -5.19
C SER A 308 -13.32 8.63 -6.37
N ALA A 309 -12.49 7.59 -6.32
CA ALA A 309 -12.43 6.57 -7.35
C ALA A 309 -12.53 5.18 -6.72
N ILE A 310 -13.18 4.26 -7.42
CA ILE A 310 -13.30 2.85 -7.05
C ILE A 310 -12.98 2.04 -8.29
N LEU A 311 -11.99 1.15 -8.22
CA LEU A 311 -11.73 0.14 -9.24
C LEU A 311 -12.18 -1.22 -8.73
N THR A 312 -12.99 -1.90 -9.53
CA THR A 312 -13.44 -3.26 -9.28
C THR A 312 -12.79 -4.22 -10.27
N LYS A 313 -12.52 -5.46 -9.84
CA LYS A 313 -12.12 -6.62 -10.67
C LYS A 313 -12.89 -7.86 -10.20
N VAL A 314 -12.24 -8.79 -9.50
CA VAL A 314 -12.89 -9.91 -8.75
C VAL A 314 -13.28 -9.48 -7.33
N GLY A 315 -13.81 -8.26 -7.19
CA GLY A 315 -13.96 -7.56 -5.91
C GLY A 315 -13.45 -6.12 -5.98
N LEU A 316 -13.25 -5.48 -4.82
CA LEU A 316 -12.64 -4.15 -4.75
C LEU A 316 -11.13 -4.30 -5.02
N ALA A 317 -10.65 -3.75 -6.13
CA ALA A 317 -9.24 -3.75 -6.49
C ALA A 317 -8.52 -2.49 -5.96
N GLU A 318 -9.21 -1.35 -5.98
CA GLU A 318 -8.68 -0.09 -5.49
C GLU A 318 -9.80 0.86 -5.07
N ALA A 319 -9.53 1.67 -4.06
CA ALA A 319 -10.36 2.81 -3.71
C ALA A 319 -9.46 3.99 -3.34
N TRP A 320 -9.82 5.17 -3.80
CA TRP A 320 -9.13 6.41 -3.48
C TRP A 320 -10.15 7.51 -3.23
N SER A 321 -9.78 8.47 -2.37
CA SER A 321 -10.51 9.70 -2.23
C SER A 321 -9.54 10.86 -2.04
N GLY A 322 -9.72 11.90 -2.84
CA GLY A 322 -8.94 13.12 -2.74
C GLY A 322 -9.43 14.06 -1.63
N ASP A 323 -8.63 15.09 -1.38
CA ASP A 323 -9.02 16.20 -0.55
C ASP A 323 -10.16 17.02 -1.18
N PRO A 324 -10.96 17.74 -0.38
CA PRO A 324 -11.94 18.67 -0.91
C PRO A 324 -11.28 19.79 -1.73
N GLU A 325 -11.68 19.91 -3.00
CA GLU A 325 -11.19 20.88 -3.97
C GLU A 325 -12.29 21.80 -4.54
N PRO A 326 -11.94 22.99 -5.05
CA PRO A 326 -12.88 23.83 -5.79
C PRO A 326 -13.42 23.09 -7.02
N ARG A 327 -14.70 23.32 -7.36
CA ARG A 327 -15.38 22.68 -8.50
C ARG A 327 -14.59 22.78 -9.81
N SER A 328 -13.99 23.94 -10.09
CA SER A 328 -13.23 24.20 -11.31
C SER A 328 -12.00 23.31 -11.49
N ARG A 329 -11.42 22.76 -10.41
CA ARG A 329 -10.31 21.81 -10.51
C ARG A 329 -10.78 20.39 -10.80
N ILE A 330 -11.92 19.99 -10.21
CA ILE A 330 -12.46 18.64 -10.41
C ILE A 330 -13.05 18.47 -11.82
N GLU A 331 -13.72 19.49 -12.36
CA GLU A 331 -14.35 19.42 -13.69
C GLU A 331 -13.37 19.66 -14.86
N ALA A 332 -12.13 20.09 -14.57
CA ALA A 332 -11.09 20.30 -15.58
C ALA A 332 -10.14 19.10 -15.75
N SER A 333 -10.38 18.01 -15.00
CA SER A 333 -9.62 16.75 -15.02
C SER A 333 -10.37 15.70 -15.82
#